data_AF-A0A380DNG6-F1
#
_entry.id   AF-A0A380DNG6-F1
#
_cell.length_a   1.000
_cell.length_b   1.000
_cell.length_c   1.000
_cell.angle_alpha   90.00
_cell.angle_beta   90.00
_cell.angle_gamma   90.00
#
_symmetry.space_group_name_H-M   'P 1'
#
loop_
_entity.id
_entity.type
_entity.pdbx_description
1 polymer ?
#
loop_
_entity_poly.entity_id
_entity_poly.type
_entity_poly.pdbx_seq_one_letter_code
_entity_poly.pdbx_strand_id
1 'polypeptide(L)'
;MTRKSIAIDMDEVLADTLGEIIDAVNFRADLGIKMEALNGQKLKHVIPEHDGLITEVLREPGFFRHLKVMPHAQEVVKKLTEHYDVYIATAAMDVPTSFSDKYEWLLEFFPFLDPQHFVFCGRKTSLKLII
;
A
#
# COMPACT_ATOMS: atom_id res chain seq x y z
N MET A 1 22.35 20.27 -12.67
CA MET A 1 21.53 19.20 -13.30
C MET A 1 20.28 19.06 -12.46
N THR A 2 19.11 18.90 -13.08
CA THR A 2 17.87 18.62 -12.35
C THR A 2 17.95 17.21 -11.76
N ARG A 3 17.54 17.07 -10.50
CA ARG A 3 17.45 15.79 -9.81
C ARG A 3 16.33 14.97 -10.46
N LYS A 4 16.53 13.65 -10.61
CA LYS A 4 15.50 12.76 -11.17
C LYS A 4 14.43 12.48 -10.11
N SER A 5 13.21 12.18 -10.54
CA SER A 5 12.08 11.90 -9.64
C SER A 5 11.70 10.43 -9.68
N ILE A 6 11.33 9.86 -8.54
CA ILE A 6 10.82 8.48 -8.44
C ILE A 6 9.45 8.53 -7.79
N ALA A 7 8.47 7.85 -8.41
CA ALA A 7 7.19 7.55 -7.77
C ALA A 7 7.23 6.14 -7.17
N ILE A 8 6.85 5.99 -5.92
CA ILE A 8 6.78 4.70 -5.22
C ILE A 8 5.33 4.45 -4.83
N ASP A 9 4.82 3.25 -5.14
CA ASP A 9 3.49 2.82 -4.69
C ASP A 9 3.49 2.54 -3.18
N MET A 10 2.33 2.57 -2.53
CA MET A 10 2.23 2.25 -1.10
C MET A 10 1.90 0.77 -0.89
N ASP A 11 0.74 0.33 -1.39
CA ASP A 11 0.21 -1.01 -1.15
C ASP A 11 1.04 -2.07 -1.88
N GLU A 12 1.39 -3.16 -1.20
CA GLU A 12 2.24 -4.26 -1.68
C GLU A 12 3.69 -3.85 -2.07
N VAL A 13 4.11 -2.61 -1.78
CA VAL A 13 5.46 -2.08 -2.05
C VAL A 13 6.12 -1.51 -0.81
N LEU A 14 5.44 -0.62 -0.10
CA LEU A 14 5.89 -0.05 1.18
C LEU A 14 5.14 -0.67 2.36
N ALA A 15 3.86 -1.00 2.16
CA ALA A 15 2.98 -1.57 3.16
C ALA A 15 2.53 -2.99 2.74
N ASP A 16 2.58 -3.94 3.67
CA ASP A 16 2.13 -5.32 3.46
C ASP A 16 0.60 -5.46 3.56
N THR A 17 -0.09 -4.87 2.59
CA THR A 17 -1.56 -4.96 2.47
C THR A 17 -2.04 -6.37 2.21
N LEU A 18 -1.36 -7.13 1.34
CA LEU A 18 -1.80 -8.47 0.99
C LEU A 18 -1.70 -9.44 2.17
N GLY A 19 -0.60 -9.39 2.93
CA GLY A 19 -0.44 -10.17 4.16
C GLY A 19 -1.56 -9.88 5.17
N GLU A 20 -1.86 -8.60 5.40
CA GLU A 20 -2.92 -8.22 6.35
C GLU A 20 -4.33 -8.66 5.89
N ILE A 21 -4.63 -8.58 4.59
CA ILE A 21 -5.90 -9.08 4.05
C ILE A 21 -6.00 -10.60 4.26
N ILE A 22 -4.93 -11.36 3.99
CA ILE A 22 -4.92 -12.82 4.17
C ILE A 22 -5.14 -13.17 5.64
N ASP A 23 -4.43 -12.50 6.56
CA ASP A 23 -4.57 -12.71 8.00
C ASP A 23 -6.02 -12.47 8.45
N ALA A 24 -6.63 -11.35 8.02
CA ALA A 24 -8.00 -11.00 8.36
C ALA A 24 -9.04 -11.96 7.76
N VAL A 25 -8.86 -12.38 6.51
CA VAL A 25 -9.75 -13.34 5.83
C VAL A 25 -9.67 -14.71 6.48
N ASN A 26 -8.46 -15.22 6.74
CA ASN A 26 -8.26 -16.49 7.41
C ASN A 26 -8.93 -16.51 8.79
N PHE A 27 -8.78 -15.43 9.55
CA PHE A 27 -9.40 -15.30 10.85
C PHE A 27 -10.94 -15.33 10.81
N ARG A 28 -11.57 -14.64 9.83
CA ARG A 28 -13.04 -14.51 9.77
C ARG A 28 -13.76 -15.68 9.13
N ALA A 29 -13.14 -16.26 8.10
CA ALA A 29 -13.73 -17.33 7.32
C ALA A 29 -13.24 -18.72 7.76
N ASP A 30 -12.42 -18.79 8.82
CA ASP A 30 -11.76 -20.02 9.30
C ASP A 30 -11.03 -20.75 8.16
N LEU A 31 -10.23 -19.99 7.42
CA LEU A 31 -9.47 -20.47 6.27
C LEU A 31 -7.98 -20.59 6.61
N GLY A 32 -7.28 -21.37 5.81
CA GLY A 32 -5.82 -21.58 5.90
C GLY A 32 -5.10 -21.11 4.64
N ILE A 33 -5.50 -19.98 4.06
CA ILE A 33 -4.90 -19.43 2.84
C ILE A 33 -3.45 -19.06 3.13
N LYS A 34 -2.55 -19.55 2.29
CA LYS A 34 -1.13 -19.18 2.34
C LYS A 34 -0.77 -18.33 1.13
N MET A 35 0.23 -17.48 1.29
CA MET A 35 0.70 -16.57 0.25
C MET A 35 1.07 -17.32 -1.04
N GLU A 36 1.63 -18.53 -0.93
CA GLU A 36 2.04 -19.35 -2.08
C GLU A 36 0.87 -19.80 -2.95
N ALA A 37 -0.34 -19.87 -2.38
CA ALA A 37 -1.56 -20.19 -3.14
C ALA A 37 -1.99 -19.02 -4.05
N LEU A 38 -1.45 -17.82 -3.84
CA LEU A 38 -1.77 -16.60 -4.60
C LEU A 38 -0.79 -16.32 -5.74
N ASN A 39 0.15 -17.22 -6.01
CA ASN A 39 1.13 -17.06 -7.09
C ASN A 39 0.42 -16.82 -8.45
N GLY A 40 0.45 -15.57 -8.92
CA GLY A 40 -0.18 -15.13 -10.18
C GLY A 40 -1.69 -14.96 -10.12
N GLN A 41 -2.32 -15.06 -8.94
CA GLN A 41 -3.77 -14.96 -8.76
C GLN A 41 -4.14 -13.89 -7.73
N LYS A 42 -5.25 -13.19 -7.98
CA LYS A 42 -5.82 -12.27 -6.98
C LYS A 42 -6.53 -13.09 -5.92
N LEU A 43 -6.45 -12.66 -4.66
CA LEU A 43 -7.11 -13.33 -3.54
C LEU A 43 -8.61 -13.59 -3.79
N LYS A 44 -9.33 -12.62 -4.37
CA LYS A 44 -10.74 -12.78 -4.75
C LYS A 44 -11.06 -13.93 -5.70
N HIS A 45 -10.08 -14.38 -6.49
CA HIS A 45 -10.26 -15.55 -7.36
C HIS A 45 -10.06 -16.86 -6.61
N VAL A 46 -9.29 -16.84 -5.51
CA VAL A 46 -9.07 -17.99 -4.64
C VAL A 46 -10.24 -18.17 -3.65
N ILE A 47 -10.88 -17.07 -3.25
CA ILE A 47 -12.06 -17.06 -2.37
C ILE A 47 -13.27 -16.34 -3.01
N PRO A 48 -13.81 -16.84 -4.13
CA PRO A 48 -14.92 -16.18 -4.84
C PRO A 48 -16.19 -16.07 -3.97
N GLU A 49 -16.42 -17.05 -3.09
CA GLU A 49 -17.52 -17.07 -2.11
C GLU A 49 -17.45 -15.91 -1.10
N HIS A 50 -16.26 -15.31 -0.93
CA HIS A 50 -15.95 -14.29 0.08
C HIS A 50 -15.43 -12.98 -0.52
N ASP A 51 -15.72 -12.66 -1.79
CA ASP A 51 -15.27 -11.40 -2.42
C ASP A 51 -15.74 -10.15 -1.63
N GLY A 52 -16.95 -10.20 -1.07
CA GLY A 52 -17.47 -9.16 -0.17
C GLY A 52 -16.63 -8.95 1.09
N LEU A 53 -16.06 -10.02 1.64
CA LEU A 53 -15.25 -10.00 2.86
C LEU A 53 -13.98 -9.17 2.68
N ILE A 54 -13.34 -9.25 1.50
CA ILE A 54 -12.15 -8.45 1.20
C ILE A 54 -12.50 -6.96 1.23
N THR A 55 -13.64 -6.59 0.65
CA THR A 55 -14.11 -5.19 0.64
C THR A 55 -14.46 -4.70 2.03
N GLU A 56 -15.06 -5.55 2.86
CA GLU A 56 -15.36 -5.26 4.27
C GLU A 56 -14.08 -5.01 5.07
N VAL A 57 -13.12 -5.94 5.00
CA VAL A 57 -11.81 -5.81 5.66
C VAL A 57 -11.12 -4.50 5.27
N LEU A 58 -11.03 -4.20 3.98
CA LEU A 58 -10.39 -2.97 3.50
C LEU A 58 -11.06 -1.69 4.01
N ARG A 59 -12.37 -1.72 4.27
CA ARG A 59 -13.14 -0.55 4.73
C ARG A 59 -13.09 -0.33 6.23
N GLU A 60 -12.45 -1.24 6.97
CA GLU A 60 -12.40 -1.12 8.41
C GLU A 60 -11.57 0.08 8.87
N PRO A 61 -12.10 0.85 9.83
CA PRO A 61 -11.33 1.93 10.43
C PRO A 61 -10.02 1.41 11.00
N GLY A 62 -8.90 1.99 10.58
CA GLY A 62 -7.58 1.63 11.05
C GLY A 62 -6.92 0.47 10.29
N PHE A 63 -7.58 -0.15 9.30
CA PHE A 63 -6.97 -1.21 8.49
C PHE A 63 -5.63 -0.75 7.89
N PHE A 64 -5.65 0.40 7.19
CA PHE A 64 -4.44 0.94 6.57
C PHE A 64 -3.46 1.53 7.59
N ARG A 65 -3.95 1.93 8.77
CA ARG A 65 -3.15 2.58 9.81
C ARG A 65 -2.18 1.61 10.50
N HIS A 66 -2.52 0.32 10.52
CA HIS A 66 -1.76 -0.71 11.23
C HIS A 66 -0.99 -1.66 10.30
N LEU A 67 -0.91 -1.35 9.00
CA LEU A 67 -0.18 -2.18 8.05
C LEU A 67 1.30 -2.30 8.45
N LYS A 68 1.82 -3.52 8.32
CA LYS A 68 3.24 -3.80 8.52
C LYS A 68 4.04 -3.14 7.37
N VAL A 69 5.19 -2.57 7.71
CA VAL A 69 6.12 -2.02 6.72
C VAL A 69 6.81 -3.18 5.98
N MET A 70 6.93 -3.08 4.66
CA MET A 70 7.68 -4.03 3.85
C MET A 70 9.16 -4.09 4.27
N PRO A 71 9.79 -5.28 4.31
CA PRO A 71 11.18 -5.43 4.73
C PRO A 71 12.12 -4.48 4.00
N HIS A 72 12.98 -3.80 4.75
CA HIS A 72 13.98 -2.83 4.26
C HIS A 72 13.44 -1.58 3.55
N ALA A 73 12.12 -1.40 3.42
CA ALA A 73 11.53 -0.28 2.69
C ALA A 73 11.97 1.09 3.21
N GLN A 74 11.94 1.31 4.53
CA GLN A 74 12.38 2.57 5.15
C GLN A 74 13.84 2.89 4.84
N GLU A 75 14.73 1.91 4.93
CA GLU A 75 16.16 2.09 4.67
C GLU A 75 16.42 2.42 3.20
N VAL A 76 15.82 1.66 2.29
CA VAL A 76 16.02 1.84 0.84
C VAL A 76 15.44 3.17 0.37
N VAL A 77 14.21 3.51 0.78
CA VAL A 77 13.59 4.79 0.41
C VAL A 77 14.42 5.94 0.93
N LYS A 78 14.94 5.88 2.17
CA LYS A 78 15.83 6.91 2.71
C LYS A 78 17.09 7.09 1.88
N LYS A 79 17.74 6.01 1.44
CA LYS A 79 18.90 6.09 0.53
C LYS A 79 18.53 6.69 -0.83
N LEU A 80 17.35 6.38 -1.38
CA LEU A 80 16.88 7.00 -2.62
C LEU A 80 16.69 8.52 -2.47
N THR A 81 16.25 8.99 -1.29
CA THR A 81 16.15 10.43 -1.00
C THR A 81 17.50 11.15 -0.87
N GLU A 82 18.63 10.48 -1.07
CA GLU A 82 19.94 11.14 -1.22
C GLU A 82 20.20 11.55 -2.67
N HIS A 83 19.56 10.90 -3.64
CA HIS A 83 19.84 11.04 -5.07
C HIS A 83 18.62 11.41 -5.93
N TYR A 84 17.40 11.14 -5.46
CA TYR A 84 16.15 11.33 -6.22
C TYR A 84 15.09 12.13 -5.44
N ASP A 85 14.27 12.90 -6.14
CA ASP A 85 13.05 13.49 -5.56
C ASP A 85 12.01 12.36 -5.47
N VAL A 86 11.75 11.89 -4.25
CA VAL A 86 10.86 10.75 -4.02
C VAL A 86 9.43 11.25 -3.77
N TYR A 87 8.50 10.64 -4.49
CA TYR A 87 7.05 10.82 -4.36
C TYR A 87 6.40 9.51 -3.97
N ILE A 88 5.41 9.57 -3.10
CA ILE A 88 4.55 8.43 -2.81
C ILE A 88 3.26 8.59 -3.61
N ALA A 89 2.93 7.60 -4.42
CA ALA A 89 1.76 7.62 -5.29
C ALA A 89 0.81 6.48 -4.92
N THR A 90 -0.30 6.78 -4.25
CA THR A 90 -1.24 5.76 -3.76
C THR A 90 -2.68 6.06 -4.17
N ALA A 91 -3.49 5.02 -4.31
CA ALA A 91 -4.93 5.18 -4.44
C ALA A 91 -5.60 5.24 -3.05
N ALA A 92 -6.73 5.93 -2.98
CA ALA A 92 -7.67 6.01 -1.87
C ALA A 92 -9.13 6.14 -2.35
N MET A 93 -9.40 6.23 -3.66
CA MET A 93 -10.73 6.50 -4.20
C MET A 93 -11.62 5.25 -4.17
N ASP A 94 -10.99 4.07 -4.26
CA ASP A 94 -11.68 2.77 -4.13
C ASP A 94 -12.12 2.51 -2.68
N VAL A 95 -11.42 3.12 -1.72
CA VAL A 95 -11.72 3.06 -0.27
C VAL A 95 -11.57 4.46 0.32
N PRO A 96 -12.55 5.36 0.16
CA PRO A 96 -12.40 6.77 0.57
C PRO A 96 -12.04 6.97 2.05
N THR A 97 -12.48 6.04 2.90
CA THR A 97 -12.15 6.04 4.34
C THR A 97 -10.67 5.78 4.63
N SER A 98 -9.90 5.30 3.65
CA SER A 98 -8.47 5.00 3.80
C SER A 98 -7.54 6.22 3.75
N PHE A 99 -8.04 7.39 3.31
CA PHE A 99 -7.17 8.54 3.06
C PHE A 99 -6.39 8.98 4.31
N SER A 100 -7.10 9.19 5.44
CA SER A 100 -6.48 9.59 6.70
C SER A 100 -5.48 8.55 7.18
N ASP A 101 -5.87 7.29 7.16
CA ASP A 101 -5.05 6.18 7.63
C ASP A 101 -3.75 6.06 6.84
N LYS A 102 -3.83 6.14 5.50
CA LYS A 102 -2.67 6.10 4.60
C LYS A 102 -1.75 7.30 4.82
N TYR A 103 -2.33 8.50 4.96
CA TYR A 103 -1.55 9.72 5.20
C TYR A 103 -0.80 9.65 6.54
N GLU A 104 -1.50 9.29 7.62
CA GLU A 104 -0.89 9.16 8.94
C GLU A 104 0.14 8.03 9.02
N TRP A 105 -0.12 6.91 8.34
CA TRP A 105 0.82 5.80 8.24
C TRP A 105 2.14 6.25 7.59
N LEU A 106 2.08 7.05 6.52
CA LEU A 106 3.28 7.60 5.88
C LEU A 106 4.04 8.56 6.81
N LEU A 107 3.32 9.39 7.57
CA LEU A 107 3.95 10.28 8.56
C LEU A 107 4.66 9.51 9.67
N GLU A 108 4.09 8.40 10.14
CA GLU A 108 4.69 7.58 11.18
C GLU A 108 5.92 6.82 10.69
N PHE A 109 5.78 6.08 9.59
CA PHE A 109 6.82 5.15 9.15
C PHE A 109 7.85 5.78 8.22
N PHE A 110 7.52 6.87 7.52
CA PHE A 110 8.43 7.57 6.62
C PHE A 110 8.56 9.07 6.98
N PRO A 111 8.92 9.41 8.24
CA PRO A 111 8.91 10.80 8.74
C PRO A 111 9.97 11.70 8.07
N PHE A 112 10.88 11.12 7.29
CA PHE A 112 11.90 11.82 6.52
C PHE A 112 11.43 12.27 5.13
N LEU A 113 10.24 11.85 4.68
CA LEU A 113 9.64 12.30 3.43
C LEU A 113 8.87 13.61 3.64
N ASP A 114 8.85 14.46 2.62
CA ASP A 114 7.99 15.65 2.59
C ASP A 114 6.53 15.22 2.32
N PRO A 115 5.56 15.53 3.22
CA PRO A 115 4.16 15.21 2.99
C PRO A 115 3.57 15.87 1.74
N GLN A 116 4.16 16.96 1.22
CA GLN A 116 3.78 17.56 -0.05
C GLN A 116 4.05 16.65 -1.25
N HIS A 117 4.86 15.60 -1.08
CA HIS A 117 5.15 14.60 -2.10
C HIS A 117 4.23 13.37 -2.03
N PHE A 118 3.21 13.38 -1.17
CA PHE A 118 2.20 12.33 -1.11
C PHE A 118 1.07 12.63 -2.11
N VAL A 119 0.98 11.81 -3.14
CA VAL A 119 0.07 11.98 -4.27
C VAL A 119 -1.01 10.90 -4.23
N PHE A 120 -2.24 11.34 -4.01
CA PHE A 120 -3.40 10.45 -4.02
C PHE A 120 -4.07 10.47 -5.39
N CYS A 121 -3.96 9.38 -6.15
CA CYS A 121 -4.54 9.28 -7.48
C CYS A 121 -4.95 7.84 -7.83
N GLY A 122 -6.04 7.69 -8.59
CA GLY A 122 -6.50 6.37 -9.04
C GLY A 122 -5.69 5.82 -10.22
N ARG A 123 -5.36 6.66 -11.21
CA ARG A 123 -4.59 6.26 -12.39
C ARG A 123 -3.18 6.85 -12.35
N LYS A 124 -2.20 6.00 -12.03
CA LYS A 124 -0.79 6.38 -11.96
C LYS A 124 -0.18 6.81 -13.31
N THR A 125 -0.78 6.40 -14.43
CA THR A 125 -0.36 6.86 -15.78
C THR A 125 -0.53 8.36 -16.00
N SER A 126 -1.34 9.04 -15.18
CA SER A 126 -1.45 10.51 -15.18
C SER A 126 -0.25 11.20 -14.53
N LEU A 127 0.58 10.48 -13.76
CA LEU A 127 1.80 11.00 -13.19
C LEU A 127 2.89 11.04 -14.27
N LYS A 128 3.28 12.26 -14.68
CA LYS A 128 4.46 12.47 -15.52
C LYS A 128 5.71 12.53 -14.63
N LEU A 129 6.03 11.43 -13.97
CA LEU A 129 7.29 11.25 -13.27
C LEU A 129 8.22 10.48 -14.22
N ILE A 130 9.39 11.05 -14.53
CA ILE A 130 10.39 10.42 -15.39
C ILE A 130 11.01 9.28 -14.58
N ILE A 131 10.54 8.06 -14.82
CA ILE A 131 11.05 6.81 -14.25
C ILE A 131 12.47 6.54 -14.75
#